data_AF-A0AAP6W3M8-F1
#
_entry.id   AF-A0AAP6W3M8-F1
#
_cell.length_a   1.000
_cell.length_b   1.000
_cell.length_c   1.000
_cell.angle_alpha   90.00
_cell.angle_beta   90.00
_cell.angle_gamma   90.00
#
_symmetry.space_group_name_H-M   'P 1'
#
loop_
_entity.id
_entity.type
_entity.pdbx_description
1 polymer ?
#
loop_
_entity_poly.entity_id
_entity_poly.type
_entity_poly.pdbx_seq_one_letter_code
_entity_poly.pdbx_strand_id
1 'polypeptide(L)'
;RNCVICGKPHADLAHYEAVGRGMNRNKMNHYDKHVLALCREHHNEQHAIGVKSFNDKYHLHDSWIKVDERLNKMLKGEKKE
;
A
#
# COMPACT_ATOMS: atom_id res chain seq x y z
N ARG A 1 4.63 10.89 4.56
CA ARG A 1 3.30 10.29 4.33
C ARG A 1 2.71 9.95 5.68
N ASN A 2 1.42 10.19 5.88
CA ASN A 2 0.72 9.93 7.13
C ASN A 2 -0.23 8.74 6.94
N CYS A 3 -0.45 7.97 8.00
CA CYS A 3 -1.37 6.85 7.98
C CYS A 3 -2.80 7.35 7.74
N VAL A 4 -3.53 6.76 6.78
CA VAL A 4 -4.92 7.14 6.52
C VAL A 4 -5.87 6.76 7.66
N ILE A 5 -5.50 5.80 8.50
CA ILE A 5 -6.32 5.38 9.64
C ILE A 5 -6.15 6.29 10.86
N CYS A 6 -4.90 6.60 11.21
CA CYS A 6 -4.58 7.21 12.51
C CYS A 6 -3.72 8.47 12.43
N GLY A 7 -3.37 8.94 11.23
CA GLY A 7 -2.58 10.15 11.02
C GLY A 7 -1.10 10.05 11.41
N LYS A 8 -0.64 8.95 12.04
CA LYS A 8 0.77 8.75 12.43
C LYS A 8 1.71 8.96 11.22
N PRO A 9 2.83 9.69 11.39
CA PRO A 9 3.81 9.91 10.33
C PRO A 9 4.56 8.63 9.97
N HIS A 10 5.40 8.70 8.94
CA HIS A 10 6.24 7.59 8.43
C HIS A 10 5.44 6.38 7.92
N ALA A 11 4.34 6.65 7.21
CA ALA A 11 3.54 5.61 6.58
C ALA A 11 4.20 5.01 5.32
N ASP A 12 4.05 3.69 5.20
CA ASP A 12 4.43 2.87 4.06
C ASP A 12 3.26 2.77 3.07
N LEU A 13 3.56 2.41 1.82
CA LEU A 13 2.54 2.10 0.81
C LEU A 13 2.15 0.63 0.93
N ALA A 14 0.95 0.39 1.45
CA ALA A 14 0.32 -0.91 1.55
C ALA A 14 -0.39 -1.26 0.23
N HIS A 15 -0.27 -2.50 -0.22
CA HIS A 15 -0.91 -2.95 -1.46
C HIS A 15 -2.29 -3.54 -1.18
N TYR A 16 -3.26 -3.27 -2.06
CA TYR A 16 -4.57 -3.91 -2.06
C TYR A 16 -4.47 -5.35 -2.57
N GLU A 17 -3.87 -5.51 -3.75
CA GLU A 17 -3.66 -6.81 -4.36
C GLU A 17 -2.42 -7.49 -3.77
N ALA A 18 -2.50 -8.80 -3.59
CA ALA A 18 -1.36 -9.58 -3.12
C ALA A 18 -0.18 -9.48 -4.09
N VAL A 19 0.97 -9.05 -3.58
CA VAL A 19 2.26 -9.12 -4.29
C VAL A 19 2.94 -10.42 -3.82
N GLY A 20 2.92 -11.44 -4.67
CA GLY A 20 3.36 -12.80 -4.31
C GLY A 20 4.84 -12.91 -3.93
N ARG A 21 5.17 -13.86 -3.03
CA ARG A 21 6.54 -14.29 -2.72
C ARG A 21 7.18 -14.86 -4.00
N GLY A 22 8.06 -14.09 -4.65
CA GLY A 22 8.74 -14.46 -5.90
C GLY A 22 8.74 -13.36 -6.94
N MET A 23 7.86 -12.37 -6.81
CA MET A 23 7.91 -11.16 -7.64
C MET A 23 9.04 -10.25 -7.15
N ASN A 24 9.98 -9.93 -8.05
CA ASN A 24 10.97 -8.91 -7.78
C ASN A 24 10.30 -7.53 -7.80
N ARG A 25 10.05 -7.01 -6.60
CA ARG A 25 9.35 -5.74 -6.34
C ARG A 25 9.94 -4.54 -7.11
N ASN A 26 11.24 -4.60 -7.42
CA ASN A 26 11.96 -3.53 -8.12
C ASN A 26 11.83 -3.64 -9.65
N LYS A 27 11.53 -4.83 -10.17
CA LYS A 27 11.40 -5.08 -11.63
C LYS A 27 9.95 -5.19 -12.10
N MET A 28 9.02 -5.46 -11.20
CA MET A 28 7.60 -5.56 -11.55
C MET A 28 6.99 -4.19 -11.84
N ASN A 29 5.96 -4.20 -12.67
CA ASN A 29 5.17 -3.01 -12.97
C ASN A 29 3.96 -2.95 -12.03
N HIS A 30 3.80 -1.84 -11.29
CA HIS A 30 2.78 -1.71 -10.26
C HIS A 30 1.51 -0.98 -10.74
N TYR A 31 1.41 -0.54 -12.01
CA TYR A 31 0.28 0.28 -12.51
C TYR A 31 -1.11 -0.33 -12.34
N ASP A 32 -1.22 -1.66 -12.33
CA ASP A 32 -2.51 -2.37 -12.14
C ASP A 32 -2.78 -2.70 -10.67
N LYS A 33 -2.09 -2.02 -9.75
CA LYS A 33 -2.21 -2.20 -8.32
C LYS A 33 -2.79 -0.94 -7.67
N HIS A 34 -3.40 -1.14 -6.51
CA HIS A 34 -3.87 -0.06 -5.68
C HIS A 34 -3.12 -0.02 -4.35
N VAL A 35 -2.93 1.19 -3.83
CA VAL A 35 -2.20 1.42 -2.59
C VAL A 35 -2.92 2.36 -1.63
N LEU A 36 -2.61 2.19 -0.34
CA LEU A 36 -2.94 3.11 0.75
C LEU A 36 -1.70 3.42 1.59
N ALA A 37 -1.67 4.60 2.20
CA ALA A 37 -0.62 4.97 3.15
C ALA A 37 -0.97 4.45 4.55
N LEU A 38 -0.27 3.43 5.04
CA LEU A 38 -0.48 2.84 6.36
C LEU A 38 0.80 2.93 7.20
N CYS A 39 0.69 3.31 8.48
CA CYS A 39 1.80 3.15 9.41
C CYS A 39 2.07 1.66 9.67
N ARG A 40 3.25 1.34 10.21
CA ARG A 40 3.70 -0.03 10.44
C ARG A 40 2.68 -0.91 11.18
N GLU A 41 2.03 -0.35 12.20
CA GLU A 41 1.00 -1.01 13.01
C GLU A 41 -0.20 -1.45 12.17
N HIS A 42 -0.83 -0.51 11.45
CA HIS A 42 -1.99 -0.80 10.59
C HIS A 42 -1.62 -1.61 9.34
N HIS A 43 -0.41 -1.43 8.81
CA HIS A 43 0.07 -2.21 7.67
C HIS A 43 0.28 -3.69 8.07
N ASN A 44 0.83 -3.94 9.26
CA ASN A 44 0.95 -5.30 9.80
C ASN A 44 -0.43 -5.88 10.15
N GLU A 45 -1.35 -5.08 10.69
CA GLU A 45 -2.72 -5.51 10.94
C GLU A 45 -3.41 -5.96 9.64
N GLN A 46 -3.32 -5.15 8.57
CA GLN A 46 -3.83 -5.51 7.24
C GLN A 46 -3.27 -6.86 6.76
N HIS A 47 -1.97 -7.10 6.93
CA HIS A 47 -1.37 -8.38 6.60
C HIS A 47 -1.88 -9.53 7.48
N ALA A 48 -2.16 -9.27 8.76
CA ALA A 48 -2.60 -10.28 9.72
C ALA A 48 -4.07 -10.72 9.50
N ILE A 49 -4.97 -9.76 9.25
CA ILE A 49 -6.42 -10.04 9.13
C ILE A 49 -6.90 -10.16 7.68
N GLY A 50 -6.04 -9.79 6.72
CA GLY A 50 -6.36 -9.74 5.30
C GLY A 50 -7.05 -8.44 4.87
N VAL A 51 -6.86 -8.08 3.60
CA VAL A 51 -7.30 -6.78 3.05
C VAL A 51 -8.80 -6.58 3.11
N LYS A 52 -9.60 -7.63 2.86
CA LYS A 52 -11.07 -7.55 2.92
C LYS A 52 -11.54 -7.22 4.34
N SER A 53 -11.09 -7.97 5.34
CA SER A 53 -11.43 -7.75 6.75
C SER A 53 -10.97 -6.37 7.23
N PHE A 54 -9.80 -5.93 6.76
CA PHE A 54 -9.27 -4.59 7.06
C PHE A 54 -10.14 -3.49 6.45
N ASN A 55 -10.57 -3.64 5.20
CA ASN A 55 -11.50 -2.71 4.55
C ASN A 55 -12.85 -2.66 5.26
N ASP A 56 -13.41 -3.82 5.64
CA ASP A 56 -14.68 -3.90 6.36
C ASP A 56 -14.55 -3.19 7.74
N LYS A 57 -13.42 -3.37 8.44
CA LYS A 57 -13.16 -2.77 9.76
C LYS A 57 -13.03 -1.25 9.73
N TYR A 58 -12.40 -0.70 8.70
CA TYR A 58 -12.09 0.74 8.60
C TYR A 58 -12.89 1.47 7.50
N HIS A 59 -13.86 0.81 6.87
CA HIS A 59 -14.70 1.34 5.78
C HIS A 59 -13.91 1.89 4.58
N LEU A 60 -12.88 1.16 4.13
CA LEU A 60 -11.92 1.63 3.12
C LEU A 60 -12.20 1.19 1.67
N HIS A 61 -13.37 0.64 1.37
CA HIS A 61 -13.65 0.00 0.07
C HIS A 61 -13.36 0.91 -1.15
N ASP A 62 -13.67 2.20 -1.03
CA ASP A 62 -13.50 3.19 -2.09
C ASP A 62 -12.29 4.13 -1.87
N SER A 63 -11.42 3.82 -0.91
CA SER A 63 -10.31 4.69 -0.51
C SER A 63 -9.00 4.41 -1.24
N TRP A 64 -8.93 3.31 -1.99
CA TRP A 64 -7.70 2.82 -2.62
C TRP A 64 -7.32 3.62 -3.85
N ILE A 65 -6.04 4.01 -3.95
CA ILE A 65 -5.54 4.83 -5.06
C ILE A 65 -4.79 3.95 -6.05
N LYS A 66 -5.17 4.01 -7.33
CA LYS A 66 -4.46 3.33 -8.41
C LYS A 66 -3.04 3.88 -8.54
N VAL A 67 -2.06 2.99 -8.67
CA VAL A 67 -0.66 3.38 -8.81
C VAL A 67 -0.46 4.13 -10.14
N ASP A 68 -0.03 5.38 -10.03
CA ASP A 68 0.43 6.21 -11.15
C ASP A 68 1.96 6.11 -11.34
N GLU A 69 2.52 6.83 -12.33
CA GLU A 69 3.97 6.82 -12.59
C GLU A 69 4.79 7.20 -11.36
N ARG A 70 4.32 8.20 -10.60
CA ARG A 70 4.99 8.68 -9.40
C ARG A 70 5.01 7.60 -8.32
N LEU A 71 3.87 6.94 -8.07
CA LEU A 71 3.74 5.85 -7.10
C LEU A 71 4.55 4.63 -7.52
N ASN A 72 4.59 4.29 -8.81
CA ASN A 72 5.37 3.18 -9.34
C ASN A 72 6.88 3.38 -9.07
N LYS A 73 7.42 4.57 -9.33
CA LYS A 73 8.81 4.93 -9.00
C LYS A 73 9.09 4.76 -7.50
N MET A 74 8.17 5.24 -6.65
CA MET A 74 8.30 5.14 -5.20
C MET A 74 8.25 3.68 -4.69
N LEU A 75 7.41 2.83 -5.28
CA LEU A 75 7.30 1.41 -4.94
C LEU A 75 8.54 0.59 -5.36
N LYS A 76 9.23 1.03 -6.42
CA LYS A 76 10.51 0.47 -6.87
C LYS A 76 11.72 0.95 -6.07
N GLY A 77 11.52 1.89 -5.14
CA GLY A 77 12.61 2.50 -4.37
C GLY A 77 13.46 3.48 -5.18
N GLU A 78 12.97 3.95 -6.33
CA GLU A 78 13.62 4.98 -7.12
C GLU A 78 13.51 6.33 -6.39
N LYS A 79 14.63 7.06 -6.28
CA LYS A 79 14.62 8.39 -5.67
C LYS A 79 13.84 9.36 -6.56
N LYS A 80 13.09 10.27 -5.93
CA LYS A 80 12.62 11.47 -6.65
C LYS A 80 13.86 12.27 -7.04
N GLU A 81 14.08 12.43 -8.34
CA GLU A 81 14.94 13.51 -8.87
C GLU A 81 14.33 14.88 -8.54
#